data_AF-A0A655FS10-F1
#
_entry.id   AF-A0A655FS10-F1
#
_cell.length_a   1.000
_cell.length_b   1.000
_cell.length_c   1.000
_cell.angle_alpha   90.00
_cell.angle_beta   90.00
_cell.angle_gamma   90.00
#
_symmetry.space_group_name_H-M   'P 1'
#
loop_
_entity.id
_entity.type
_entity.pdbx_description
1 polymer ?
#
loop_
_entity_poly.entity_id
_entity_poly.type
_entity_poly.pdbx_seq_one_letter_code
_entity_poly.pdbx_strand_id
1 'polypeptide(L)'
;MHNSGWVQSPGAERLDDRRYASTLYNYVTGVLGQFRNDDRVLGWDLWNEPDNPARVYRKVERKDKLERVAELLPQVFRWARTVDPVQPLTSGVWQGNWGDPGRRSTISAIQLDNADVITFHSYAAPAEFEGRIAELAPLQRPILCTEYLARSQGSTVEGILPIAKRHNVGAFNWGLVAGKTQTYLPWDSWDHPYRAPPKVWFHDLLHPNGRPYRDGEVQTIRKLNGMPSQD
;
A
#
# COMPACT_ATOMS: atom_id res chain seq x y z
N MET A 1 -3.67 15.97 -12.15
CA MET A 1 -3.18 14.63 -12.49
C MET A 1 -2.97 13.85 -11.20
N HIS A 2 -3.58 12.68 -11.08
CA HIS A 2 -3.52 11.82 -9.90
C HIS A 2 -2.07 11.47 -9.55
N ASN A 3 -1.70 11.59 -8.28
CA ASN A 3 -0.40 11.23 -7.72
C ASN A 3 0.80 11.70 -8.57
N SER A 4 0.78 12.98 -8.95
CA SER A 4 1.68 13.50 -9.99
C SER A 4 3.19 13.44 -9.69
N GLY A 5 3.57 13.22 -8.44
CA GLY A 5 4.98 13.06 -8.02
C GLY A 5 5.41 11.60 -7.85
N TRP A 6 4.54 10.63 -8.16
CA TRP A 6 4.85 9.22 -8.03
C TRP A 6 5.92 8.79 -9.01
N VAL A 7 6.84 7.96 -8.53
CA VAL A 7 7.92 7.34 -9.30
C VAL A 7 8.14 5.93 -8.79
N GLN A 8 8.54 5.03 -9.69
CA GLN A 8 9.03 3.71 -9.30
C GLN A 8 10.40 3.85 -8.64
N SER A 9 10.59 3.14 -7.54
CA SER A 9 11.87 3.10 -6.81
C SER A 9 12.22 1.66 -6.41
N PRO A 10 13.41 1.15 -6.79
CA PRO A 10 14.30 1.71 -7.81
C PRO A 10 13.60 1.79 -9.18
N GLY A 11 13.97 2.79 -9.97
CA GLY A 11 13.53 2.89 -11.36
C GLY A 11 14.20 1.83 -12.26
N ALA A 12 13.66 1.64 -13.46
CA ALA A 12 14.08 0.61 -14.42
C ALA A 12 15.61 0.52 -14.63
N GLU A 13 16.31 1.65 -14.77
CA GLU A 13 17.77 1.68 -14.96
C GLU A 13 18.56 1.14 -13.76
N ARG A 14 18.03 1.30 -12.55
CA ARG A 14 18.72 0.97 -11.29
C ARG A 14 18.37 -0.41 -10.76
N LEU A 15 17.26 -1.00 -11.20
CA LEU A 15 16.75 -2.28 -10.70
C LEU A 15 17.74 -3.45 -10.88
N ASP A 16 18.54 -3.44 -11.96
CA ASP A 16 19.54 -4.48 -12.28
C ASP A 16 20.99 -3.97 -12.18
N ASP A 17 21.18 -2.71 -11.75
CA ASP A 17 22.53 -2.13 -11.60
C ASP A 17 23.16 -2.66 -10.32
N ARG A 18 24.00 -3.69 -10.44
CA ARG A 18 24.75 -4.29 -9.32
C ARG A 18 25.56 -3.27 -8.52
N ARG A 19 26.03 -2.18 -9.15
CA ARG A 19 26.77 -1.12 -8.43
C ARG A 19 25.83 -0.31 -7.53
N TYR A 20 24.58 -0.14 -7.97
CA TYR A 20 23.54 0.55 -7.23
C TYR A 20 22.97 -0.28 -6.06
N ALA A 21 23.15 -1.60 -6.07
CA ALA A 21 22.77 -2.46 -4.95
C ALA A 21 23.41 -2.01 -3.62
N SER A 22 24.65 -1.50 -3.65
CA SER A 22 25.30 -0.92 -2.46
C SER A 22 24.58 0.33 -1.93
N THR A 23 24.09 1.18 -2.82
CA THR A 23 23.28 2.35 -2.47
C THR A 23 21.95 1.93 -1.84
N LEU A 24 21.27 0.95 -2.42
CA LEU A 24 20.02 0.42 -1.87
C LEU A 24 20.23 -0.22 -0.50
N TYR A 25 21.28 -1.03 -0.36
CA TYR A 25 21.69 -1.60 0.92
C TYR A 25 21.88 -0.52 1.98
N ASN A 26 22.74 0.47 1.69
CA ASN A 26 23.03 1.57 2.62
C ASN A 26 21.78 2.40 2.97
N TYR A 27 20.87 2.60 2.01
CA TYR A 27 19.61 3.30 2.27
C TYR A 27 18.73 2.50 3.23
N VAL A 28 18.50 1.22 2.95
CA VAL A 28 17.68 0.33 3.80
C VAL A 28 18.28 0.23 5.19
N THR A 29 19.57 -0.13 5.30
CA THR A 29 20.19 -0.34 6.61
C THR A 29 20.42 0.97 7.37
N GLY A 30 20.66 2.08 6.67
CA GLY A 30 20.83 3.39 7.27
C GLY A 30 19.54 3.92 7.91
N VAL A 31 18.42 3.87 7.17
CA VAL A 31 17.12 4.34 7.67
C VAL A 31 16.63 3.44 8.81
N LEU A 32 16.63 2.11 8.62
CA LEU A 32 16.22 1.19 9.68
C LEU A 32 17.15 1.30 10.89
N GLY A 33 18.46 1.40 10.68
CA GLY A 33 19.45 1.48 11.75
C GLY A 33 19.27 2.70 12.64
N GLN A 34 18.89 3.84 12.06
CA GLN A 34 18.61 5.07 12.79
C GLN A 34 17.42 4.93 13.75
N PHE A 35 16.41 4.13 13.41
CA PHE A 35 15.12 4.05 14.13
C PHE A 35 14.82 2.65 14.69
N ARG A 36 15.80 1.74 14.68
CA ARG A 36 15.61 0.31 15.03
C ARG A 36 15.04 0.04 16.42
N ASN A 37 15.13 1.00 17.35
CA ASN A 37 14.60 0.92 18.71
C ASN A 37 13.54 2.01 19.02
N ASP A 38 13.07 2.75 18.02
CA ASP A 38 12.07 3.82 18.19
C ASP A 38 10.66 3.21 18.28
N ASP A 39 10.03 3.31 19.45
CA ASP A 39 8.72 2.73 19.75
C ASP A 39 7.56 3.44 19.04
N ARG A 40 7.81 4.62 18.43
CA ARG A 40 6.83 5.34 17.62
C ARG A 40 6.70 4.75 16.21
N VAL A 41 7.67 3.95 15.77
CA VAL A 41 7.61 3.23 14.49
C VAL A 41 6.85 1.92 14.73
N LEU A 42 5.77 1.70 13.98
CA LEU A 42 4.91 0.52 14.16
C LEU A 42 5.38 -0.70 13.34
N GLY A 43 6.15 -0.48 12.27
CA GLY A 43 6.57 -1.51 11.33
C GLY A 43 7.23 -0.90 10.10
N TRP A 44 7.87 -1.74 9.31
CA TRP A 44 8.59 -1.35 8.09
C TRP A 44 7.97 -2.04 6.87
N ASP A 45 7.27 -1.27 6.04
CA ASP A 45 6.94 -1.71 4.67
C ASP A 45 8.15 -1.47 3.77
N LEU A 46 8.83 -2.56 3.42
CA LEU A 46 10.13 -2.51 2.77
C LEU A 46 10.05 -2.12 1.29
N TRP A 47 8.94 -2.47 0.62
CA TRP A 47 8.79 -2.18 -0.80
C TRP A 47 7.31 -2.22 -1.22
N ASN A 48 6.81 -1.06 -1.62
CA ASN A 48 5.46 -0.85 -2.14
C ASN A 48 5.30 -1.41 -3.56
N GLU A 49 4.36 -2.35 -3.75
CA GLU A 49 3.96 -2.91 -5.06
C GLU A 49 5.13 -3.12 -6.05
N PRO A 50 6.16 -3.90 -5.65
CA PRO A 50 7.44 -3.91 -6.35
C PRO A 50 7.35 -4.40 -7.79
N ASP A 51 6.33 -5.20 -8.09
CA ASP A 51 6.03 -5.80 -9.39
C ASP A 51 5.05 -4.97 -10.25
N ASN A 52 4.62 -3.78 -9.81
CA ASN A 52 3.65 -2.95 -10.53
C ASN A 52 4.19 -2.51 -11.91
N PRO A 53 3.60 -2.98 -13.03
CA PRO A 53 4.04 -2.66 -14.39
C PRO A 53 3.44 -1.32 -14.85
N ALA A 54 3.57 -0.29 -14.02
CA ALA A 54 2.83 0.96 -14.13
C ALA A 54 2.76 1.48 -15.57
N ARG A 55 1.54 1.56 -16.10
CA ARG A 55 1.27 1.82 -17.53
C ARG A 55 1.97 3.08 -18.06
N VAL A 56 2.10 4.11 -17.21
CA VAL A 56 2.75 5.38 -17.53
C VAL A 56 4.26 5.23 -17.81
N TYR A 57 4.90 4.19 -17.26
CA TYR A 57 6.32 3.89 -17.45
C TYR A 57 6.59 2.80 -18.49
N ARG A 58 5.58 2.27 -19.18
CA ARG A 58 5.72 1.16 -20.14
C ARG A 58 6.82 1.33 -21.20
N LYS A 59 7.20 2.57 -21.54
CA LYS A 59 8.24 2.88 -22.54
C LYS A 59 9.66 2.71 -22.01
N VAL A 60 9.84 2.81 -20.69
CA VAL A 60 11.13 2.71 -19.99
C VAL A 60 11.20 1.48 -19.09
N GLU A 61 10.08 0.79 -18.88
CA GLU A 61 9.97 -0.43 -18.08
C GLU A 61 10.85 -1.55 -18.64
N ARG A 62 11.47 -2.31 -17.74
CA ARG A 62 12.24 -3.50 -18.11
C ARG A 62 11.32 -4.64 -18.48
N LYS A 63 11.71 -5.42 -19.50
CA LYS A 63 11.01 -6.66 -19.87
C LYS A 63 11.14 -7.75 -18.81
N ASP A 64 12.29 -7.78 -18.12
CA ASP A 64 12.62 -8.76 -17.08
C ASP A 64 12.37 -8.22 -15.66
N LYS A 65 11.45 -7.25 -15.50
CA LYS A 65 11.20 -6.59 -14.21
C LYS A 65 10.87 -7.60 -13.11
N LEU A 66 9.97 -8.54 -13.40
CA LEU A 66 9.48 -9.50 -12.41
C LEU A 66 10.60 -10.41 -11.92
N GLU A 67 11.48 -10.86 -12.82
CA GLU A 67 12.67 -11.63 -12.47
C GLU A 67 13.61 -10.83 -11.57
N ARG A 68 13.89 -9.56 -11.91
CA ARG A 68 14.78 -8.72 -11.10
C ARG A 68 14.21 -8.38 -9.73
N VAL A 69 12.90 -8.14 -9.64
CA VAL A 69 12.22 -7.94 -8.37
C VAL A 69 12.28 -9.21 -7.52
N ALA A 70 12.02 -10.38 -8.11
CA ALA A 70 12.11 -11.66 -7.42
C ALA A 70 13.53 -11.96 -6.91
N GLU A 71 14.57 -11.52 -7.61
CA GLU A 71 15.97 -11.61 -7.17
C GLU A 71 16.29 -10.63 -6.02
N LEU A 72 15.78 -9.39 -6.10
CA LEU A 72 16.16 -8.30 -5.19
C LEU A 72 15.34 -8.28 -3.89
N LEU A 73 14.03 -8.56 -3.95
CA LEU A 73 13.15 -8.45 -2.79
C LEU A 73 13.59 -9.32 -1.59
N PRO A 74 14.01 -10.60 -1.76
CA PRO A 74 14.57 -11.38 -0.66
C PRO A 74 15.85 -10.77 -0.07
N GLN A 75 16.65 -10.07 -0.87
CA GLN A 75 17.85 -9.37 -0.39
C GLN A 75 17.45 -8.20 0.51
N VAL A 76 16.45 -7.41 0.12
CA VAL A 76 15.93 -6.29 0.92
C VAL A 76 15.46 -6.75 2.30
N PHE A 77 14.70 -7.85 2.37
CA PHE A 77 14.33 -8.46 3.64
C PHE A 77 15.55 -8.88 4.45
N ARG A 78 16.53 -9.56 3.83
CA ARG A 78 17.77 -9.96 4.53
C ARG A 78 18.54 -8.75 5.07
N TRP A 79 18.68 -7.68 4.29
CA TRP A 79 19.35 -6.47 4.73
C TRP A 79 18.64 -5.83 5.92
N ALA A 80 17.32 -5.71 5.86
CA ALA A 80 16.52 -5.21 6.98
C ALA A 80 16.71 -6.06 8.24
N ARG A 81 16.74 -7.39 8.11
CA ARG A 81 16.99 -8.31 9.24
C ARG A 81 18.38 -8.16 9.85
N THR A 82 19.41 -7.80 9.07
CA THR A 82 20.77 -7.57 9.63
C THR A 82 20.84 -6.37 10.57
N VAL A 83 19.88 -5.45 10.49
CA VAL A 83 19.78 -4.29 11.39
C VAL A 83 19.19 -4.67 12.75
N ASP A 84 18.45 -5.78 12.81
CA ASP A 84 17.73 -6.23 14.00
C ASP A 84 16.84 -5.10 14.60
N PRO A 85 15.84 -4.62 13.83
CA PRO A 85 14.84 -3.68 14.34
C PRO A 85 13.82 -4.38 15.24
N VAL A 86 13.37 -3.69 16.29
CA VAL A 86 12.32 -4.21 17.18
C VAL A 86 10.93 -4.21 16.53
N GLN A 87 10.78 -3.50 15.41
CA GLN A 87 9.52 -3.39 14.68
C GLN A 87 9.37 -4.50 13.61
N PRO A 88 8.14 -4.96 13.32
CA PRO A 88 7.90 -5.98 12.30
C PRO A 88 8.21 -5.50 10.88
N LEU A 89 8.63 -6.43 10.01
CA LEU A 89 8.88 -6.19 8.59
C LEU A 89 7.73 -6.69 7.72
N THR A 90 7.46 -6.00 6.61
CA THR A 90 6.43 -6.41 5.64
C THR A 90 6.73 -5.89 4.22
N SER A 91 5.98 -6.38 3.25
CA SER A 91 5.85 -5.81 1.90
C SER A 91 4.51 -6.30 1.33
N GLY A 92 3.65 -5.37 0.94
CA GLY A 92 2.23 -5.66 0.69
C GLY A 92 1.93 -6.39 -0.62
N VAL A 93 1.07 -7.40 -0.57
CA VAL A 93 0.49 -8.04 -1.77
C VAL A 93 -0.68 -7.20 -2.30
N TRP A 94 -0.79 -7.01 -3.61
CA TRP A 94 -1.81 -6.11 -4.18
C TRP A 94 -2.53 -6.66 -5.42
N GLN A 95 -2.02 -7.75 -6.01
CA GLN A 95 -2.61 -8.42 -7.17
C GLN A 95 -2.43 -9.94 -7.13
N GLY A 96 -3.26 -10.65 -7.90
CA GLY A 96 -3.15 -12.10 -8.09
C GLY A 96 -3.99 -12.93 -7.12
N ASN A 97 -3.58 -14.19 -6.92
CA ASN A 97 -4.18 -15.15 -6.00
C ASN A 97 -3.26 -15.36 -4.79
N TRP A 98 -3.79 -15.19 -3.58
CA TRP A 98 -3.00 -15.34 -2.35
C TRP A 98 -3.41 -16.56 -1.52
N GLY A 99 -4.64 -17.05 -1.68
CA GLY A 99 -5.17 -18.16 -0.89
C GLY A 99 -4.59 -19.52 -1.25
N ASP A 100 -4.20 -19.73 -2.52
CA ASP A 100 -3.60 -20.98 -2.99
C ASP A 100 -2.09 -20.80 -3.20
N PRO A 101 -1.23 -21.38 -2.34
CA PRO A 101 0.23 -21.29 -2.50
C PRO A 101 0.75 -21.74 -3.87
N GLY A 102 0.09 -22.71 -4.51
CA GLY A 102 0.48 -23.21 -5.84
C GLY A 102 0.16 -22.24 -6.99
N ARG A 103 -0.62 -21.18 -6.72
CA ARG A 103 -1.03 -20.17 -7.70
C ARG A 103 -0.52 -18.76 -7.37
N ARG A 104 0.23 -18.60 -6.28
CA ARG A 104 0.90 -17.34 -5.95
C ARG A 104 1.97 -17.03 -7.00
N SER A 105 2.10 -15.75 -7.34
CA SER A 105 3.31 -15.31 -8.04
C SER A 105 4.54 -15.53 -7.14
N THR A 106 5.72 -15.66 -7.74
CA THR A 106 6.98 -15.76 -6.98
C THR A 106 7.16 -14.58 -6.02
N ILE A 107 6.79 -13.37 -6.45
CA ILE A 107 6.94 -12.14 -5.66
C ILE A 107 5.96 -12.14 -4.48
N SER A 108 4.69 -12.49 -4.70
CA SER A 108 3.71 -12.60 -3.61
C SER A 108 4.09 -13.69 -2.61
N ALA A 109 4.66 -14.81 -3.05
CA ALA A 109 5.19 -15.83 -2.15
C ALA A 109 6.33 -15.26 -1.28
N ILE A 110 7.32 -14.59 -1.89
CA ILE A 110 8.42 -13.94 -1.14
C ILE A 110 7.87 -12.94 -0.12
N GLN A 111 6.93 -12.08 -0.51
CA GLN A 111 6.30 -11.09 0.38
C GLN A 111 5.66 -11.76 1.60
N LEU A 112 4.76 -12.71 1.37
CA LEU A 112 3.99 -13.37 2.44
C LEU A 112 4.89 -14.24 3.33
N ASP A 113 5.87 -14.95 2.75
CA ASP A 113 6.73 -15.85 3.51
C ASP A 113 7.67 -15.09 4.45
N ASN A 114 8.15 -13.89 4.05
CA ASN A 114 9.12 -13.11 4.83
C ASN A 114 8.50 -12.07 5.79
N ALA A 115 7.21 -11.77 5.64
CA ALA A 115 6.54 -10.71 6.40
C ALA A 115 6.17 -11.15 7.83
N ASP A 116 6.54 -10.36 8.84
CA ASP A 116 6.13 -10.57 10.24
C ASP A 116 4.65 -10.23 10.46
N VAL A 117 4.18 -9.21 9.74
CA VAL A 117 2.79 -8.76 9.66
C VAL A 117 2.36 -8.82 8.20
N ILE A 118 1.21 -9.43 7.92
CA ILE A 118 0.70 -9.55 6.56
C ILE A 118 0.09 -8.22 6.16
N THR A 119 0.54 -7.67 5.04
CA THR A 119 -0.03 -6.45 4.47
C THR A 119 -0.55 -6.68 3.07
N PHE A 120 -1.61 -5.96 2.72
CA PHE A 120 -2.19 -6.03 1.39
C PHE A 120 -2.81 -4.70 0.97
N HIS A 121 -2.95 -4.50 -0.33
CA HIS A 121 -3.69 -3.37 -0.90
C HIS A 121 -5.02 -3.86 -1.45
N SER A 122 -6.08 -3.08 -1.27
CA SER A 122 -7.36 -3.39 -1.89
C SER A 122 -8.21 -2.13 -2.11
N TYR A 123 -8.44 -1.87 -3.39
CA TYR A 123 -9.33 -0.82 -3.88
C TYR A 123 -10.69 -1.37 -4.32
N ALA A 124 -11.00 -2.62 -3.95
CA ALA A 124 -12.18 -3.35 -4.40
C ALA A 124 -13.43 -3.02 -3.55
N ALA A 125 -14.59 -3.40 -4.08
CA ALA A 125 -15.86 -3.33 -3.37
C ALA A 125 -15.90 -4.29 -2.15
N PRO A 126 -16.84 -4.09 -1.20
CA PRO A 126 -16.84 -4.76 0.10
C PRO A 126 -16.71 -6.29 0.08
N ALA A 127 -17.45 -6.98 -0.81
CA ALA A 127 -17.41 -8.44 -0.89
C ALA A 127 -16.04 -8.98 -1.33
N GLU A 128 -15.40 -8.34 -2.30
CA GLU A 128 -14.06 -8.74 -2.74
C GLU A 128 -13.01 -8.39 -1.68
N PHE A 129 -13.13 -7.24 -1.03
CA PHE A 129 -12.25 -6.88 0.10
C PHE A 129 -12.29 -7.92 1.23
N GLU A 130 -13.49 -8.38 1.61
CA GLU A 130 -13.65 -9.45 2.60
C GLU A 130 -13.04 -10.78 2.12
N GLY A 131 -13.19 -11.08 0.82
CA GLY A 131 -12.52 -12.22 0.18
C GLY A 131 -10.99 -12.16 0.28
N ARG A 132 -10.38 -10.98 0.09
CA ARG A 132 -8.93 -10.78 0.26
C ARG A 132 -8.45 -11.06 1.68
N ILE A 133 -9.23 -10.67 2.69
CA ILE A 133 -8.94 -11.03 4.08
C ILE A 133 -8.99 -12.55 4.26
N ALA A 134 -10.00 -13.21 3.69
CA ALA A 134 -10.16 -14.66 3.79
C ALA A 134 -9.00 -15.43 3.12
N GLU A 135 -8.43 -14.92 2.02
CA GLU A 135 -7.23 -15.50 1.39
C GLU A 135 -5.99 -15.47 2.32
N LEU A 136 -5.89 -14.46 3.18
CA LEU A 136 -4.71 -14.20 4.01
C LEU A 136 -4.85 -14.72 5.45
N ALA A 137 -6.07 -14.83 5.98
CA ALA A 137 -6.35 -15.30 7.33
C ALA A 137 -5.69 -16.64 7.71
N PRO A 138 -5.58 -17.64 6.81
CA PRO A 138 -4.90 -18.91 7.11
C PRO A 138 -3.39 -18.77 7.43
N LEU A 139 -2.76 -17.62 7.14
CA LEU A 139 -1.36 -17.37 7.48
C LEU A 139 -1.14 -17.13 8.99
N GLN A 140 -2.21 -16.95 9.76
CA GLN A 140 -2.19 -16.82 11.24
C GLN A 140 -1.23 -15.74 11.78
N ARG A 141 -1.05 -14.67 11.01
CA ARG A 141 -0.28 -13.47 11.38
C ARG A 141 -1.23 -12.26 11.39
N PRO A 142 -0.93 -11.18 12.12
CA PRO A 142 -1.74 -9.96 12.06
C PRO A 142 -1.82 -9.44 10.62
N ILE A 143 -2.96 -8.84 10.26
CA ILE A 143 -3.24 -8.38 8.89
C ILE A 143 -3.54 -6.87 8.90
N LEU A 144 -2.92 -6.14 7.98
CA LEU A 144 -3.23 -4.73 7.70
C LEU A 144 -3.51 -4.53 6.21
N CYS A 145 -4.58 -3.79 5.89
CA CYS A 145 -4.74 -3.21 4.57
C CYS A 145 -3.97 -1.88 4.52
N THR A 146 -2.85 -1.81 3.81
CA THR A 146 -1.97 -0.62 3.80
C THR A 146 -2.35 0.40 2.73
N GLU A 147 -3.20 0.04 1.79
CA GLU A 147 -3.82 0.97 0.84
C GLU A 147 -5.27 0.58 0.54
N TYR A 148 -6.19 1.52 0.79
CA TYR A 148 -7.57 1.43 0.31
C TYR A 148 -8.13 2.78 -0.10
N LEU A 149 -9.36 2.67 -0.61
CA LEU A 149 -10.35 3.67 -0.98
C LEU A 149 -10.29 4.13 -2.43
N ALA A 150 -11.00 3.44 -3.30
CA ALA A 150 -11.33 3.92 -4.64
C ALA A 150 -12.85 4.05 -4.78
N ARG A 151 -13.41 5.23 -4.45
CA ARG A 151 -14.87 5.40 -4.38
C ARG A 151 -15.59 5.09 -5.69
N SER A 152 -14.98 5.41 -6.84
CA SER A 152 -15.55 5.07 -8.15
C SER A 152 -15.50 3.58 -8.49
N GLN A 153 -14.77 2.76 -7.72
CA GLN A 153 -14.72 1.30 -7.81
C GLN A 153 -15.59 0.61 -6.74
N GLY A 154 -16.41 1.37 -6.01
CA GLY A 154 -17.28 0.85 -4.95
C GLY A 154 -16.57 0.59 -3.61
N SER A 155 -15.29 0.92 -3.50
CA SER A 155 -14.54 0.91 -2.24
C SER A 155 -14.84 2.22 -1.48
N THR A 156 -15.63 2.12 -0.40
CA THR A 156 -16.05 3.27 0.43
C THR A 156 -15.65 3.09 1.88
N VAL A 157 -15.54 4.18 2.65
CA VAL A 157 -15.22 4.11 4.09
C VAL A 157 -16.28 3.29 4.83
N GLU A 158 -17.55 3.53 4.52
CA GLU A 158 -18.71 2.87 5.13
C GLU A 158 -18.85 1.41 4.70
N GLY A 159 -18.35 1.04 3.53
CA GLY A 159 -18.36 -0.33 3.05
C GLY A 159 -17.18 -1.16 3.56
N ILE A 160 -15.99 -0.56 3.66
CA ILE A 160 -14.73 -1.27 3.93
C ILE A 160 -14.39 -1.31 5.42
N LEU A 161 -14.43 -0.17 6.12
CA LEU A 161 -13.95 -0.12 7.51
C LEU A 161 -14.76 -1.00 8.49
N PRO A 162 -16.10 -1.14 8.37
CA PRO A 162 -16.82 -2.09 9.20
C PRO A 162 -16.39 -3.54 8.97
N ILE A 163 -16.05 -3.93 7.74
CA ILE A 163 -15.51 -5.26 7.43
C ILE A 163 -14.15 -5.44 8.10
N ALA A 164 -13.23 -4.50 7.87
CA ALA A 164 -11.90 -4.54 8.46
C ALA A 164 -11.97 -4.66 9.99
N LYS A 165 -12.84 -3.87 10.64
CA LYS A 165 -13.06 -3.95 12.10
C LYS A 165 -13.58 -5.32 12.56
N ARG A 166 -14.57 -5.90 11.86
CA ARG A 166 -15.13 -7.23 12.20
C ARG A 166 -14.07 -8.34 12.14
N HIS A 167 -13.15 -8.25 11.18
CA HIS A 167 -12.05 -9.22 10.99
C HIS A 167 -10.77 -8.85 11.76
N ASN A 168 -10.80 -7.80 12.59
CA ASN A 168 -9.64 -7.30 13.32
C ASN A 168 -8.44 -6.95 12.40
N VAL A 169 -8.74 -6.35 11.25
CA VAL A 169 -7.77 -5.88 10.25
C VAL A 169 -7.62 -4.37 10.36
N GLY A 170 -6.38 -3.89 10.50
CA GLY A 170 -6.08 -2.46 10.41
C GLY A 170 -6.19 -1.96 8.97
N ALA A 171 -6.53 -0.69 8.74
CA ALA A 171 -6.68 -0.14 7.40
C ALA A 171 -6.10 1.27 7.28
N PHE A 172 -5.20 1.49 6.32
CA PHE A 172 -4.58 2.78 6.03
C PHE A 172 -5.14 3.32 4.72
N ASN A 173 -5.72 4.52 4.79
CA ASN A 173 -6.29 5.16 3.62
C ASN A 173 -5.16 5.64 2.70
N TRP A 174 -5.22 5.31 1.42
CA TRP A 174 -4.34 5.94 0.43
C TRP A 174 -4.78 7.38 0.26
N GLY A 175 -3.87 8.36 0.36
CA GLY A 175 -4.27 9.77 0.41
C GLY A 175 -4.95 10.18 1.72
N LEU A 176 -5.07 11.48 1.95
CA LEU A 176 -5.70 12.01 3.17
C LEU A 176 -6.26 13.40 2.92
N VAL A 177 -5.43 14.33 2.45
CA VAL A 177 -5.79 15.71 2.19
C VAL A 177 -5.67 16.00 0.70
N ALA A 178 -6.70 16.60 0.12
CA ALA A 178 -6.65 17.12 -1.23
C ALA A 178 -5.55 18.19 -1.34
N GLY A 179 -4.41 17.80 -1.90
CA GLY A 179 -3.20 18.63 -1.92
C GLY A 179 -2.28 18.32 -3.09
N LYS A 180 -0.97 18.46 -2.86
CA LYS A 180 0.08 18.38 -3.91
C LYS A 180 0.05 17.08 -4.72
N THR A 181 -0.25 15.95 -4.08
CA THR A 181 -0.33 14.64 -4.76
C THR A 181 -1.62 14.48 -5.56
N GLN A 182 -2.67 15.25 -5.28
CA GLN A 182 -3.95 15.22 -6.00
C GLN A 182 -4.60 13.82 -6.05
N THR A 183 -4.52 13.05 -4.97
CA THR A 183 -5.09 11.71 -4.84
C THR A 183 -6.62 11.71 -4.83
N TYR A 184 -7.28 12.85 -4.63
CA TYR A 184 -8.71 13.03 -4.90
C TYR A 184 -9.10 12.88 -6.38
N LEU A 185 -8.14 12.97 -7.32
CA LEU A 185 -8.37 12.69 -8.74
C LEU A 185 -8.28 11.18 -9.03
N PRO A 186 -9.10 10.63 -9.94
CA PRO A 186 -9.01 9.24 -10.39
C PRO A 186 -7.76 8.94 -11.22
N TRP A 187 -7.36 7.66 -11.27
CA TRP A 187 -6.18 7.20 -12.02
C TRP A 187 -6.22 7.53 -13.52
N ASP A 188 -7.41 7.59 -14.13
CA ASP A 188 -7.59 7.96 -15.54
C ASP A 188 -7.18 9.41 -15.86
N SER A 189 -7.00 10.25 -14.83
CA SER A 189 -6.54 11.63 -15.00
C SER A 189 -5.13 11.78 -15.58
N TRP A 190 -4.37 10.68 -15.69
CA TRP A 190 -3.12 10.61 -16.46
C TRP A 190 -3.35 10.69 -17.97
N ASP A 191 -4.45 10.14 -18.48
CA ASP A 191 -4.83 10.21 -19.91
C ASP A 191 -5.86 11.31 -20.17
N HIS A 192 -6.71 11.61 -19.18
CA HIS A 192 -7.83 12.53 -19.28
C HIS A 192 -7.74 13.64 -18.21
N PRO A 193 -6.97 14.71 -18.46
CA PRO A 193 -6.81 15.79 -17.48
C PRO A 193 -8.14 16.44 -17.10
N TYR A 194 -8.39 16.54 -15.79
CA TYR A 194 -9.59 17.16 -15.23
C TYR A 194 -9.43 18.68 -15.17
N ARG A 195 -10.42 19.42 -15.70
CA ARG A 195 -10.46 20.91 -15.64
C ARG A 195 -11.14 21.44 -14.37
N ALA A 196 -11.88 20.60 -13.68
CA ALA A 196 -12.52 20.86 -12.40
C ALA A 196 -12.48 19.58 -11.56
N PRO A 197 -12.59 19.67 -10.21
CA PRO A 197 -12.64 18.49 -9.36
C PRO A 197 -13.75 17.53 -9.78
N PRO A 198 -13.52 16.20 -9.70
CA PRO A 198 -14.54 15.21 -10.03
C PRO A 198 -15.73 15.30 -9.06
N LYS A 199 -16.92 14.90 -9.52
CA LYS A 199 -18.13 14.85 -8.68
C LYS A 199 -17.94 13.99 -7.43
N VAL A 200 -17.21 12.88 -7.57
CA VAL A 200 -16.83 11.99 -6.49
C VAL A 200 -15.31 11.98 -6.40
N TRP A 201 -14.78 12.35 -5.23
CA TRP A 201 -13.35 12.26 -4.98
C TRP A 201 -12.91 10.82 -4.91
N PHE A 202 -11.70 10.56 -5.35
CA PHE A 202 -11.20 9.21 -5.45
C PHE A 202 -10.73 8.69 -4.09
N HIS A 203 -9.63 9.22 -3.55
CA HIS A 203 -8.99 8.72 -2.34
C HIS A 203 -9.06 9.64 -1.11
N ASP A 204 -8.89 10.95 -1.30
CA ASP A 204 -8.71 11.86 -0.15
C ASP A 204 -9.98 11.97 0.72
N LEU A 205 -9.79 12.23 2.01
CA LEU A 205 -10.83 12.33 3.03
C LEU A 205 -11.06 13.79 3.50
N LEU A 206 -10.07 14.66 3.30
CA LEU A 206 -10.08 16.03 3.82
C LEU A 206 -9.83 17.06 2.71
N HIS A 207 -10.52 18.19 2.82
CA HIS A 207 -10.21 19.41 2.08
C HIS A 207 -8.89 20.03 2.56
N PRO A 208 -8.26 20.94 1.78
CA PRO A 208 -7.02 21.61 2.17
C PRO A 208 -7.09 22.35 3.52
N ASN A 209 -8.28 22.78 3.93
CA ASN A 209 -8.54 23.45 5.20
C ASN A 209 -8.86 22.49 6.36
N GLY A 210 -8.69 21.18 6.16
CA GLY A 210 -8.96 20.14 7.17
C GLY A 210 -10.44 19.77 7.32
N ARG A 211 -11.36 20.40 6.58
CA ARG A 211 -12.77 19.99 6.62
C ARG A 211 -12.94 18.59 6.00
N PRO A 212 -13.82 17.74 6.56
CA PRO A 212 -14.21 16.48 5.93
C PRO A 212 -14.73 16.69 4.51
N TYR A 213 -14.36 15.79 3.59
CA TYR A 213 -14.98 15.71 2.27
C TYR A 213 -16.44 15.23 2.37
N ARG A 214 -16.68 14.23 3.22
CA ARG A 214 -18.01 13.69 3.52
C ARG A 214 -18.15 13.45 5.02
N ASP A 215 -19.17 14.06 5.62
CA ASP A 215 -19.40 13.94 7.07
C ASP A 215 -19.71 12.49 7.49
N GLY A 216 -20.44 11.74 6.66
CA GLY A 216 -20.78 10.33 6.92
C GLY A 216 -19.55 9.40 7.05
N GLU A 217 -18.49 9.66 6.29
CA GLU A 217 -17.24 8.90 6.36
C GLU A 217 -16.53 9.15 7.71
N VAL A 218 -16.47 10.42 8.13
CA VAL A 218 -15.88 10.80 9.42
C VAL A 218 -16.69 10.28 10.60
N GLN A 219 -18.02 10.35 10.52
CA GLN A 219 -18.92 9.76 11.51
C GLN A 219 -18.71 8.25 11.63
N THR A 220 -18.53 7.56 10.50
CA THR A 220 -18.25 6.12 10.50
C THR A 220 -16.92 5.79 11.17
N ILE A 221 -15.85 6.51 10.85
CA ILE A 221 -14.52 6.34 11.47
C ILE A 221 -14.62 6.56 12.99
N ARG A 222 -15.30 7.63 13.43
CA ARG A 222 -15.49 7.94 14.85
C ARG A 222 -16.25 6.82 15.57
N LYS A 223 -17.37 6.36 15.00
CA LYS A 223 -18.19 5.28 15.55
C LYS A 223 -17.39 3.99 15.72
N LEU A 224 -16.58 3.60 14.73
CA LEU A 224 -15.76 2.38 14.78
C LEU A 224 -14.62 2.46 15.82
N ASN A 225 -14.21 3.67 16.18
CA ASN A 225 -13.23 3.95 17.23
C ASN A 225 -13.87 4.23 18.60
N GLY A 226 -15.19 4.03 18.75
CA GLY A 226 -15.90 4.26 20.01
C GLY A 226 -15.98 5.73 20.43
N MET A 227 -15.77 6.67 19.50
CA MET A 227 -15.88 8.10 19.76
C MET A 227 -17.33 8.58 19.58
N PRO A 228 -17.80 9.54 20.39
CA PRO A 228 -19.11 10.16 20.20
C PRO A 228 -19.21 10.87 18.84
N SER A 229 -20.40 10.85 18.24
CA SER A 229 -20.75 11.71 17.11
C SER A 229 -20.62 13.18 17.53
N GLN A 230 -20.12 14.04 16.63
CA GLN A 230 -20.29 15.48 16.78
C GLN A 230 -21.58 15.83 16.05
N ASP A 231 -22.63 16.08 16.84
CA ASP A 231 -23.86 16.71 16.38
C ASP A 231 -23.67 18.23 16.33
#